data_AF-A0A7X2SZC7-F1
#
_entry.id   AF-A0A7X2SZC7-F1
#
_cell.length_a   1.000
_cell.length_b   1.000
_cell.length_c   1.000
_cell.angle_alpha   90.00
_cell.angle_beta   90.00
_cell.angle_gamma   90.00
#
_symmetry.space_group_name_H-M   'P 1'
#
loop_
_entity.id
_entity.type
_entity.pdbx_description
1 polymer ?
#
loop_
_entity_poly.entity_id
_entity_poly.type
_entity_poly.pdbx_seq_one_letter_code
_entity_poly.pdbx_strand_id
1 'polypeptide(L)' 'ETKTFVNNHFVDVSEPRALELKEIKGIVADFRKASANAITAGFDGVEIHGANGYLLEQFLKDGANQRTDEYGGSVEKRAR' A
#
# COMPACT_ATOMS: atom_id res chain seq x y z
N GLU A 1 2.43 2.35 18.88
CA GLU A 1 3.75 1.98 18.35
C GLU A 1 3.59 0.71 17.52
N THR A 2 4.09 0.69 16.28
CA THR A 2 3.91 -0.44 15.35
C THR A 2 5.13 -1.36 15.41
N LYS A 3 4.92 -2.67 15.47
CA LYS A 3 5.98 -3.70 15.46
C LYS A 3 5.73 -4.72 14.36
N THR A 4 6.79 -5.31 13.81
CA THR A 4 6.70 -6.40 12.83
C THR A 4 7.34 -7.67 13.38
N PHE A 5 6.92 -8.84 12.89
CA PHE A 5 7.41 -10.13 13.35
C PHE A 5 8.48 -10.67 12.39
N VAL A 6 9.71 -10.80 12.87
CA VAL A 6 10.87 -11.25 12.09
C VAL A 6 11.65 -12.24 12.95
N ASN A 7 12.11 -13.36 12.37
CA ASN A 7 12.95 -14.35 13.07
C ASN A 7 12.43 -14.73 14.47
N ASN A 8 11.13 -15.04 14.55
CA ASN A 8 10.44 -15.49 15.76
C ASN A 8 10.37 -14.47 16.93
N HIS A 9 10.46 -13.17 16.67
CA HIS A 9 10.25 -12.10 17.66
C HIS A 9 9.69 -10.81 17.04
N PHE A 10 9.15 -9.92 17.86
CA PHE A 10 8.69 -8.60 17.42
C PHE A 10 9.84 -7.59 17.44
N VAL A 11 10.01 -6.86 16.35
CA VAL A 11 10.99 -5.78 16.18
C VAL A 11 10.28 -4.47 15.80
N ASP A 12 10.94 -3.35 16.08
CA ASP A 12 10.43 -2.04 15.69
C ASP A 12 10.47 -1.89 14.15
N VAL A 13 9.49 -1.16 13.61
CA VAL A 13 9.48 -0.80 12.19
C VAL A 13 10.23 0.51 11.98
N SER A 14 10.85 0.66 10.81
CA SER A 14 11.46 1.94 10.42
C SER A 14 10.40 3.03 10.28
N GLU A 15 10.77 4.27 10.59
CA GLU A 15 9.94 5.43 10.29
C GLU A 15 9.65 5.51 8.78
N PRO A 16 8.38 5.57 8.35
CA PRO A 16 8.05 5.63 6.93
C PRO A 16 8.35 7.02 6.36
N ARG A 17 8.52 7.09 5.05
CA ARG A 17 8.47 8.36 4.30
C ARG A 17 7.20 8.43 3.47
N ALA A 18 6.67 9.62 3.28
CA ALA A 18 5.60 9.83 2.31
C ALA A 18 6.12 9.55 0.89
N LEU A 19 5.31 8.86 0.08
CA LEU A 19 5.60 8.65 -1.33
C LEU A 19 5.53 9.96 -2.12
N GLU A 20 6.46 10.18 -3.03
CA GLU A 20 6.35 11.22 -4.04
C GLU A 20 5.30 10.82 -5.09
N LEU A 21 4.63 11.80 -5.70
CA LEU A 21 3.59 11.55 -6.72
C LEU A 21 4.07 10.67 -7.88
N LYS A 22 5.35 10.81 -8.27
CA LYS A 22 5.94 10.01 -9.35
C LYS A 22 6.06 8.52 -9.01
N GLU A 23 6.15 8.18 -7.73
CA GLU A 23 6.35 6.81 -7.25
C GLU A 23 5.05 6.00 -7.25
N ILE A 24 3.91 6.66 -7.03
CA ILE A 24 2.59 6.02 -6.99
C ILE A 24 2.31 5.30 -8.31
N LYS A 25 2.64 5.91 -9.45
CA LYS A 25 2.49 5.28 -10.77
C LYS A 25 3.35 4.03 -10.93
N GLY A 26 4.54 4.01 -10.32
CA GLY A 26 5.42 2.84 -10.29
C GLY A 26 4.78 1.69 -9.52
N ILE A 27 4.23 1.97 -8.33
CA ILE A 27 3.57 0.97 -7.51
C ILE A 27 2.35 0.36 -8.21
N VAL A 28 1.53 1.19 -8.88
CA VAL A 28 0.41 0.69 -9.71
C VAL A 28 0.92 -0.21 -10.84
N ALA A 29 2.03 0.15 -11.49
CA ALA A 29 2.65 -0.68 -12.51
C ALA A 29 3.19 -2.01 -11.95
N ASP A 30 3.69 -2.01 -10.72
CA ASP A 30 4.15 -3.21 -10.01
C ASP A 30 2.98 -4.15 -9.67
N PHE A 31 1.85 -3.63 -9.18
CA PHE A 31 0.63 -4.43 -9.00
C PHE A 31 0.19 -5.06 -10.33
N ARG A 32 0.13 -4.27 -11.42
CA ARG A 32 -0.21 -4.78 -12.75
C ARG A 32 0.73 -5.91 -13.19
N LYS A 33 2.04 -5.73 -13.02
CA LYS A 33 3.05 -6.72 -13.37
C LYS A 33 2.90 -8.00 -12.53
N ALA A 34 2.70 -7.85 -11.22
CA ALA A 34 2.47 -8.97 -10.31
C ALA A 34 1.22 -9.76 -10.69
N SER A 35 0.12 -9.09 -11.03
CA SER A 35 -1.10 -9.74 -11.49
C SER A 35 -0.88 -10.52 -12.80
N ALA A 36 -0.20 -9.93 -13.78
CA ALA A 36 0.13 -10.62 -15.03
C ALA A 36 1.01 -11.86 -14.80
N ASN A 37 1.96 -11.77 -13.87
CA ASN A 37 2.80 -12.89 -13.47
C ASN A 37 1.99 -14.00 -12.79
N ALA A 38 1.04 -13.65 -11.92
CA ALA A 38 0.16 -14.63 -11.26
C ALA A 38 -0.67 -15.42 -12.27
N ILE A 39 -1.27 -14.73 -13.26
CA ILE A 39 -1.99 -15.41 -14.35
C ILE A 39 -1.05 -16.30 -15.17
N THR A 40 0.14 -15.82 -15.51
CA THR A 40 1.16 -16.62 -16.22
C THR A 40 1.58 -17.85 -15.44
N ALA A 41 1.59 -17.78 -14.11
CA ALA A 41 1.90 -18.88 -13.21
C ALA A 41 0.73 -19.87 -13.00
N GLY A 42 -0.44 -19.63 -13.58
CA GLY A 42 -1.60 -20.52 -13.52
C GLY A 42 -2.57 -20.26 -12.36
N PHE A 43 -2.50 -19.10 -11.70
CA PHE A 43 -3.55 -18.69 -10.76
C PHE A 43 -4.82 -18.27 -11.50
N ASP A 44 -5.99 -18.58 -10.94
CA ASP A 44 -7.29 -18.19 -11.51
C ASP A 44 -7.58 -16.69 -11.41
N GLY A 45 -6.90 -16.00 -10.50
CA GLY A 45 -7.10 -14.58 -10.26
C GLY A 45 -6.16 -14.02 -9.19
N VAL A 46 -6.40 -12.77 -8.83
CA VAL A 46 -5.64 -12.06 -7.81
C VAL A 46 -6.59 -11.32 -6.87
N GLU A 47 -6.21 -11.22 -5.61
CA GLU A 47 -6.85 -10.35 -4.63
C GLU A 47 -5.94 -9.15 -4.37
N ILE A 48 -6.52 -7.94 -4.33
CA ILE A 48 -5.80 -6.74 -3.93
C ILE A 48 -5.94 -6.58 -2.42
N HIS A 49 -4.85 -6.74 -1.69
CA HIS A 49 -4.86 -6.58 -0.24
C HIS A 49 -4.88 -5.09 0.14
N GLY A 50 -6.08 -4.57 0.39
CA GLY A 50 -6.33 -3.20 0.85
C GLY A 50 -6.74 -3.07 2.30
N ALA A 51 -6.24 -3.95 3.18
CA ALA A 51 -6.65 -4.03 4.59
C ALA A 51 -5.44 -4.24 5.53
N ASN A 52 -5.71 -4.47 6.82
CA ASN A 52 -4.75 -4.81 7.88
C ASN A 52 -3.57 -3.84 8.08
N GLY A 53 -3.74 -2.57 7.73
CA GLY A 53 -2.78 -1.50 7.91
C GLY A 53 -1.71 -1.42 6.82
N TYR A 54 -1.84 -2.19 5.74
CA TYR A 54 -0.91 -2.13 4.60
C TYR A 54 -1.17 -0.91 3.71
N LEU A 55 -0.29 -0.72 2.72
CA LEU A 55 -0.15 0.52 1.95
C LEU A 55 -1.47 1.12 1.46
N LEU A 56 -2.35 0.34 0.82
CA LEU A 56 -3.60 0.89 0.29
C LEU A 56 -4.54 1.35 1.42
N GLU A 57 -4.60 0.62 2.55
CA GLU A 57 -5.39 1.07 3.70
C GLU A 57 -4.78 2.31 4.37
N GLN A 58 -3.46 2.45 4.32
CA GLN A 58 -2.78 3.68 4.79
C GLN A 58 -3.21 4.89 3.97
N PHE A 59 -3.51 4.76 2.67
CA PHE A 59 -4.09 5.83 1.87
C PHE A 59 -5.56 6.11 2.27
N LEU A 60 -6.36 5.07 2.54
CA LEU A 60 -7.78 5.20 2.86
C LEU A 60 -8.05 5.87 4.23
N LYS A 61 -7.19 5.61 5.22
CA LYS A 61 -7.36 6.10 6.59
C LYS A 61 -6.82 7.52 6.76
N ASP A 62 -7.67 8.44 7.20
CA ASP A 62 -7.28 9.83 7.52
C ASP A 62 -6.26 9.95 8.66
N GLY A 63 -6.25 9.01 9.60
CA GLY A 63 -5.23 8.95 10.66
C GLY A 63 -3.82 8.64 10.12
N ALA A 64 -3.71 7.89 9.02
CA ALA A 64 -2.43 7.51 8.41
C ALA A 64 -2.06 8.42 7.23
N ASN A 65 -3.04 8.85 6.43
CA ASN A 65 -2.85 9.68 5.26
C ASN A 65 -3.00 11.18 5.60
N GLN A 66 -1.86 11.81 5.89
CA GLN A 66 -1.78 13.27 6.11
C GLN A 66 -1.43 14.06 4.84
N ARG A 67 -1.64 13.50 3.64
CA ARG A 67 -1.32 14.17 2.38
C ARG A 67 -2.30 15.31 2.09
N THR A 68 -1.80 16.35 1.43
CA THR A 68 -2.58 17.53 0.98
C THR A 68 -2.77 17.59 -0.53
N ASP A 69 -2.23 16.61 -1.27
CA ASP A 69 -2.28 16.54 -2.73
C ASP A 69 -3.56 15.85 -3.25
N GLU A 70 -3.52 15.27 -4.45
CA GLU A 70 -4.65 14.58 -5.07
C GLU A 70 -4.98 13.22 -4.45
N TYR A 71 -4.12 12.70 -3.56
CA TYR A 71 -4.25 11.41 -2.89
C TYR A 71 -4.59 11.52 -1.38
N GLY A 72 -4.91 12.71 -0.86
CA GLY A 72 -5.25 12.90 0.55
C GLY A 72 -6.25 14.03 0.84
N GLY A 73 -6.63 14.17 2.11
CA GLY A 73 -7.63 15.15 2.54
C GLY A 73 -9.06 14.61 2.49
N SER A 74 -9.72 14.64 1.33
CA SER A 74 -11.11 14.15 1.21
C SER A 74 -11.18 12.63 1.04
N VAL A 75 -12.37 12.04 1.27
CA VAL A 75 -12.60 10.59 1.09
C VAL A 75 -12.29 10.16 -0.35
N GLU A 76 -12.71 10.94 -1.34
CA GLU A 76 -12.51 10.66 -2.76
C GLU A 76 -11.04 10.68 -3.15
N LYS A 77 -10.27 11.62 -2.59
CA LYS A 77 -8.83 11.70 -2.82
C LYS A 77 -8.08 10.55 -2.15
N ARG A 78 -8.49 10.15 -0.94
CA ARG A 78 -7.92 9.00 -0.24
C ARG A 78 -8.22 7.66 -0.92
N ALA A 79 -9.32 7.56 -1.65
CA ALA A 79 -9.73 6.38 -2.42
C ALA A 79 -9.29 6.38 -3.89
N ARG A 80 -8.44 7.33 -4.31
CA ARG A 80 -7.98 7.50 -5.70
C ARG A 80 -7.07 6.37 -6.19
#